data_AF-A0A225DMV8-F1
#
_entry.id   AF-A0A225DMV8-F1
#
_cell.length_a   1.000
_cell.length_b   1.000
_cell.length_c   1.000
_cell.angle_alpha   90.00
_cell.angle_beta   90.00
_cell.angle_gamma   90.00
#
_symmetry.space_group_name_H-M   'P 1'
#
loop_
_entity.id
_entity.type
_entity.pdbx_description
1 polymer ?
#
loop_
_entity_poly.entity_id
_entity_poly.type
_entity_poly.pdbx_seq_one_letter_code
_entity_poly.pdbx_strand_id
1 'polypeptide(L)'
;MRPILASLALLFSLAELPAADAPLTPEQVFDRRIKPIFQSPNPSSCVQCHLAGVDIKNYIRPSHTETFLSLRDLGLIDLDKPEKSRILALIEMGKDEKGAAAVHQANRTAEYEAFAAWVKASAADPALRSAPKLAADKLARPARPDEVIRHARKDRLVESFANTVWPMRFRCMSCHSEGSDQSKKFIAEFGDRVAWFKAGGPEATLKYLMDTKLLDAKEPAKSLLLLKPLNEAKHRGGQKFVVGDEGYKAFRRFLEDYAKIVGDKYEKAADLPPPLADEVFGTESWLKIENTPAEWSGKLLVVRVHAWDEKAGAWEAEPVATSDRKIGAGKPGTPGTIWQHTLTLRAAKGSDRAKAWRAGRPALPAGRYLVKVYVDGGGTLDRDWTATLGDAEYVGRAEVRSAWPTGYGSMTVVPAARVKKD
;
A
#
# COMPACT_ATOMS: atom_id res chain seq x y z
N MET A 1 2.79 83.77 71.05
CA MET A 1 2.68 82.29 70.97
C MET A 1 1.99 81.94 69.66
N ARG A 2 2.72 81.38 68.69
CA ARG A 2 2.22 80.97 67.37
C ARG A 2 2.57 79.48 67.18
N PRO A 3 1.65 78.62 66.74
CA PRO A 3 1.98 77.23 66.44
C PRO A 3 2.50 77.10 65.00
N ILE A 4 3.40 76.13 64.85
CA ILE A 4 4.08 75.69 63.64
C ILE A 4 3.17 74.71 62.90
N LEU A 5 2.99 74.89 61.60
CA LEU A 5 2.37 73.92 60.69
C LEU A 5 3.42 73.52 59.65
N ALA A 6 3.81 72.25 59.69
CA ALA A 6 4.75 71.62 58.78
C ALA A 6 4.03 71.17 57.50
N SER A 7 4.53 71.55 56.33
CA SER A 7 4.07 71.04 55.04
C SER A 7 5.03 69.97 54.53
N LEU A 8 4.55 68.74 54.49
CA LEU A 8 5.22 67.58 53.91
C LEU A 8 4.89 67.54 52.40
N ALA A 9 5.88 67.78 51.54
CA ALA A 9 5.73 67.63 50.09
C ALA A 9 6.09 66.19 49.69
N LEU A 10 5.08 65.41 49.28
CA LEU A 10 5.25 64.08 48.69
C LEU A 10 5.56 64.24 47.19
N LEU A 11 6.78 63.90 46.77
CA LEU A 11 7.16 63.69 45.37
C LEU A 11 6.59 62.34 44.91
N PHE A 12 5.57 62.35 44.06
CA PHE A 12 5.13 61.17 43.33
C PHE A 12 6.03 60.95 42.11
N SER A 13 6.91 59.95 42.18
CA SER A 13 7.53 59.35 41.00
C SER A 13 6.47 58.61 40.20
N LEU A 14 6.19 59.08 39.00
CA LEU A 14 5.47 58.33 37.97
C LEU A 14 6.34 57.13 37.56
N ALA A 15 5.97 55.95 38.04
CA ALA A 15 6.47 54.69 37.51
C ALA A 15 5.87 54.48 36.12
N GLU A 16 6.71 54.43 35.09
CA GLU A 16 6.32 53.95 33.75
C GLU A 16 5.86 52.49 33.87
N LEU A 17 4.58 52.26 33.56
CA LEU A 17 4.04 50.92 33.35
C LEU A 17 4.71 50.32 32.10
N PRO A 18 5.13 49.04 32.12
CA PRO A 18 5.68 48.39 30.94
C PRO A 18 4.62 48.35 29.83
N ALA A 19 5.01 48.79 28.63
CA ALA A 19 4.20 48.70 27.43
C ALA A 19 3.72 47.25 27.24
N ALA A 20 2.41 47.07 27.14
CA ALA A 20 1.81 45.80 26.74
C ALA A 20 2.44 45.33 25.42
N ASP A 21 2.85 44.06 25.36
CA ASP A 21 3.48 43.43 24.19
C ASP A 21 2.73 43.81 22.90
N ALA A 22 3.38 44.58 22.04
CA ALA A 22 2.84 44.90 20.72
C ALA A 22 2.57 43.58 19.96
N PRO A 23 1.46 43.46 19.21
CA PRO A 23 1.18 42.27 18.41
C PRO A 23 2.34 41.98 17.46
N LEU A 24 2.80 40.73 17.42
CA LEU A 24 3.89 40.33 16.54
C LEU A 24 3.52 40.57 15.07
N THR A 25 4.47 41.11 14.30
CA THR A 25 4.34 41.24 12.85
C THR A 25 4.28 39.85 12.19
N PRO A 26 3.68 39.71 10.99
CA PRO A 26 3.64 38.44 10.28
C PRO A 26 5.02 37.80 10.07
N GLU A 27 6.04 38.62 9.80
CA GLU A 27 7.44 38.19 9.69
C GLU A 27 8.00 37.66 11.01
N GLN A 28 7.75 38.35 12.13
CA GLN A 28 8.15 37.85 13.45
C GLN A 28 7.45 36.53 13.81
N VAL A 29 6.18 36.34 13.41
CA VAL A 29 5.47 35.06 13.60
C VAL A 29 6.12 33.96 12.73
N PHE A 30 6.48 34.27 11.48
CA PHE A 30 7.18 33.34 10.60
C PHE A 30 8.53 32.89 11.17
N ASP A 31 9.38 33.84 11.56
CA ASP A 31 10.72 33.55 12.09
C ASP A 31 10.66 32.75 13.40
N ARG A 32 9.68 33.04 14.27
CA ARG A 32 9.55 32.34 15.55
C ARG A 32 8.88 30.98 15.46
N ARG A 33 7.99 30.75 14.47
CA ARG A 33 7.12 29.55 14.45
C ARG A 33 7.26 28.68 13.20
N ILE A 34 7.44 29.26 12.01
CA ILE A 34 7.50 28.52 10.74
C ILE A 34 8.94 28.13 10.40
N LYS A 35 9.87 29.07 10.53
CA LYS A 35 11.29 28.85 10.22
C LYS A 35 11.92 27.70 11.02
N PRO A 36 11.61 27.49 12.32
CA PRO A 36 12.09 26.32 13.04
C PRO A 36 11.60 24.98 12.45
N ILE A 37 10.37 24.93 11.92
CA ILE A 37 9.84 23.75 11.23
C ILE A 37 10.65 23.50 9.96
N PHE A 38 10.93 24.56 9.20
CA PHE A 38 11.73 24.50 7.98
C PHE A 38 13.15 23.98 8.22
N GLN A 39 13.77 24.42 9.32
CA GLN A 39 15.14 24.06 9.69
C GLN A 39 15.25 22.74 10.47
N SER A 40 14.12 22.19 10.94
CA SER A 40 14.12 20.98 11.74
C SER A 40 14.63 19.78 10.92
N PRO A 41 15.50 18.92 11.50
CA PRO A 41 15.89 17.67 10.85
C PRO A 41 14.78 16.61 10.91
N ASN A 42 13.78 16.79 11.79
CA ASN A 42 12.71 15.81 12.00
C ASN A 42 11.69 15.86 10.86
N PRO A 43 11.11 14.72 10.43
CA PRO A 43 10.04 14.72 9.44
C PRO A 43 8.76 15.38 9.98
N SER A 44 8.02 16.01 9.07
CA SER A 44 6.75 16.68 9.37
C SER A 44 5.56 15.74 9.54
N SER A 45 4.40 16.26 9.94
CA SER A 45 3.17 15.46 9.98
C SER A 45 2.76 14.90 8.61
N CYS A 46 3.20 15.49 7.50
CA CYS A 46 2.87 15.03 6.14
C CYS A 46 3.38 13.62 5.83
N VAL A 47 4.46 13.15 6.48
CA VAL A 47 4.99 11.79 6.28
C VAL A 47 4.10 10.70 6.90
N GLN A 48 3.08 11.09 7.66
CA GLN A 48 2.08 10.16 8.16
C GLN A 48 1.23 9.60 7.04
N CYS A 49 0.97 10.36 5.97
CA CYS A 49 0.17 9.90 4.84
C CYS A 49 1.04 9.56 3.62
N HIS A 50 2.21 10.19 3.49
CA HIS A 50 3.15 9.99 2.39
C HIS A 50 4.38 9.24 2.85
N LEU A 51 4.73 8.16 2.17
CA LEU A 51 5.96 7.40 2.47
C LEU A 51 7.22 8.08 1.91
N ALA A 52 7.05 8.93 0.89
CA ALA A 52 8.14 9.69 0.25
C ALA A 52 7.60 10.90 -0.52
N GLY A 53 8.52 11.77 -0.96
CA GLY A 53 8.27 12.87 -1.87
C GLY A 53 7.52 14.09 -1.30
N VAL A 54 6.89 13.99 -0.12
CA VAL A 54 6.13 15.09 0.49
C VAL A 54 6.53 15.32 1.93
N ASP A 55 6.89 16.57 2.23
CA ASP A 55 7.09 17.10 3.57
C ASP A 55 6.55 18.54 3.61
N ILE A 56 6.11 19.03 4.77
CA ILE A 56 5.63 20.41 4.93
C ILE A 56 6.70 21.44 4.50
N LYS A 57 7.97 21.09 4.64
CA LYS A 57 9.12 21.93 4.24
C LYS A 57 9.15 22.22 2.75
N ASN A 58 8.57 21.35 1.92
CA ASN A 58 8.45 21.58 0.48
C ASN A 58 7.57 22.80 0.15
N TYR A 59 6.78 23.25 1.12
CA TYR A 59 5.86 24.39 1.03
C TYR A 59 6.39 25.64 1.74
N ILE A 60 7.63 25.62 2.24
CA ILE A 60 8.27 26.75 2.92
C ILE A 60 9.44 27.26 2.07
N ARG A 61 9.52 28.58 1.90
CA ARG A 61 10.63 29.28 1.22
C ARG A 61 11.53 29.98 2.27
N PRO A 62 12.74 30.42 1.90
CA PRO A 62 13.66 31.05 2.85
C PRO A 62 13.12 32.28 3.59
N SER A 63 12.17 33.02 2.99
CA SER A 63 11.55 34.21 3.58
C SER A 63 10.05 34.06 3.83
N HIS A 64 9.56 34.89 4.77
CA HIS A 64 8.14 35.05 5.07
C HIS A 64 7.33 35.40 3.82
N THR A 65 7.76 36.44 3.09
CA THR A 65 7.06 36.96 1.91
C THR A 65 6.98 35.91 0.82
N GLU A 66 8.10 35.29 0.45
CA GLU A 66 8.10 34.25 -0.60
C GLU A 66 7.22 33.05 -0.22
N THR A 67 7.25 32.64 1.05
CA THR A 67 6.39 31.53 1.51
C THR A 67 4.93 31.89 1.40
N PHE A 68 4.52 33.07 1.90
CA PHE A 68 3.12 33.47 1.87
C PHE A 68 2.61 33.63 0.43
N LEU A 69 3.33 34.37 -0.41
CA LEU A 69 2.95 34.60 -1.80
C LEU A 69 2.86 33.29 -2.57
N SER A 70 3.81 32.38 -2.36
CA SER A 70 3.76 31.05 -2.99
C SER A 70 2.51 30.28 -2.60
N LEU A 71 2.19 30.18 -1.32
CA LEU A 71 1.03 29.40 -0.86
C LEU A 71 -0.29 30.05 -1.28
N ARG A 72 -0.38 31.38 -1.27
CA ARG A 72 -1.49 32.14 -1.84
C ARG A 72 -1.67 31.83 -3.33
N ASP A 73 -0.59 31.90 -4.11
CA ASP A 73 -0.63 31.72 -5.57
C ASP A 73 -0.93 30.28 -6.01
N LEU A 74 -0.61 29.31 -5.15
CA LEU A 74 -1.02 27.91 -5.28
C LEU A 74 -2.48 27.65 -4.84
N GLY A 75 -3.18 28.67 -4.34
CA GLY A 75 -4.54 28.53 -3.80
C GLY A 75 -4.59 27.72 -2.49
N LEU A 76 -3.49 27.68 -1.74
CA LEU A 76 -3.39 26.98 -0.45
C LEU A 76 -3.78 27.88 0.73
N ILE A 77 -3.75 29.19 0.54
CA ILE A 77 -4.22 30.20 1.50
C ILE A 77 -5.50 30.85 0.99
N ASP A 78 -6.52 30.87 1.84
CA ASP A 78 -7.72 31.67 1.64
C ASP A 78 -7.49 33.04 2.29
N LEU A 79 -7.47 34.09 1.48
CA LEU A 79 -7.20 35.44 1.97
C LEU A 79 -8.36 36.00 2.80
N ASP A 80 -9.60 35.60 2.52
CA ASP A 80 -10.78 36.17 3.15
C ASP A 80 -11.18 35.37 4.40
N LYS A 81 -10.89 34.07 4.40
CA LYS A 81 -11.14 33.14 5.50
C LYS A 81 -9.86 32.37 5.83
N PRO A 82 -8.83 33.02 6.40
CA PRO A 82 -7.51 32.40 6.63
C PRO A 82 -7.58 31.10 7.42
N GLU A 83 -8.54 30.95 8.33
CA GLU A 83 -8.80 29.72 9.09
C GLU A 83 -9.30 28.54 8.24
N LYS A 84 -9.83 28.81 7.04
CA LYS A 84 -10.28 27.81 6.06
C LYS A 84 -9.25 27.52 4.97
N SER A 85 -8.04 28.07 5.10
CA SER A 85 -6.95 27.83 4.16
C SER A 85 -6.68 26.34 3.98
N ARG A 86 -6.56 25.91 2.72
CA ARG A 86 -6.35 24.50 2.38
C ARG A 86 -5.08 23.92 3.02
N ILE A 87 -4.02 24.71 3.20
CA ILE A 87 -2.80 24.24 3.89
C ILE A 87 -3.09 23.79 5.33
N LEU A 88 -3.99 24.47 6.05
CA LEU A 88 -4.37 24.10 7.40
C LEU A 88 -5.16 22.78 7.42
N ALA A 89 -6.09 22.61 6.49
CA ALA A 89 -6.83 21.37 6.33
C ALA A 89 -5.91 20.18 5.97
N LEU A 90 -4.87 20.40 5.16
CA LEU A 90 -3.88 19.39 4.83
C LEU A 90 -3.01 19.02 6.04
N ILE A 91 -2.57 20.01 6.84
CA ILE A 91 -1.83 19.74 8.08
C ILE A 91 -2.70 18.97 9.08
N GLU A 92 -4.00 19.24 9.19
CA GLU A 92 -4.87 18.49 10.10
C GLU A 92 -5.20 17.06 9.63
N MET A 93 -4.93 16.71 8.38
CA MET A 93 -5.36 15.44 7.80
C MET A 93 -4.79 14.22 8.54
N GLY A 94 -5.65 13.39 9.12
CA GLY A 94 -5.25 12.23 9.92
C GLY A 94 -5.17 12.51 11.43
N LYS A 95 -5.63 13.67 11.91
CA LYS A 95 -5.71 13.98 13.36
C LYS A 95 -6.55 12.98 14.16
N ASP A 96 -7.54 12.37 13.52
CA ASP A 96 -8.45 11.40 14.13
C ASP A 96 -8.07 9.94 13.81
N GLU A 97 -6.89 9.71 13.23
CA GLU A 97 -6.42 8.37 12.87
C GLU A 97 -6.14 7.55 14.15
N LYS A 98 -6.90 6.47 14.35
CA LYS A 98 -6.76 5.59 15.51
C LYS A 98 -5.38 4.93 15.49
N GLY A 99 -4.59 5.15 16.55
CA GLY A 99 -3.25 4.58 16.67
C GLY A 99 -2.15 5.39 16.00
N ALA A 100 -2.41 6.64 15.60
CA ALA A 100 -1.34 7.58 15.29
C ALA A 100 -0.37 7.70 16.47
N ALA A 101 0.93 7.68 16.20
CA ALA A 101 1.94 7.81 17.26
C ALA A 101 1.79 9.18 17.96
N ALA A 102 1.96 9.23 19.28
CA ALA A 102 1.83 10.49 20.03
C ALA A 102 2.74 11.62 19.49
N VAL A 103 3.94 11.27 19.03
CA VAL A 103 4.90 12.21 18.40
C VAL A 103 4.33 12.83 17.13
N HIS A 104 3.64 12.02 16.32
CA HIS A 104 3.01 12.45 15.08
C HIS A 104 1.85 13.43 15.33
N GLN A 105 1.10 13.22 16.40
CA GLN A 105 0.04 14.14 16.83
C GLN A 105 0.63 15.45 17.37
N ALA A 106 1.67 15.38 18.20
CA ALA A 106 2.33 16.58 18.73
C ALA A 106 2.93 17.46 17.62
N ASN A 107 3.63 16.88 16.65
CA ASN A 107 4.17 17.61 15.50
C ASN A 107 3.05 18.28 14.70
N ARG A 108 1.95 17.56 14.47
CA ARG A 108 0.79 18.07 13.72
C ARG A 108 0.15 19.28 14.41
N THR A 109 -0.07 19.20 15.71
CA THR A 109 -0.62 20.32 16.49
C THR A 109 0.30 21.53 16.41
N ALA A 110 1.61 21.34 16.62
CA ALA A 110 2.59 22.43 16.54
C ALA A 110 2.65 23.06 15.14
N GLU A 111 2.67 22.25 14.08
CA GLU A 111 2.61 22.70 12.69
C GLU A 111 1.33 23.48 12.41
N TYR A 112 0.17 22.96 12.83
CA TYR A 112 -1.12 23.60 12.63
C TYR A 112 -1.19 24.97 13.33
N GLU A 113 -0.83 25.03 14.61
CA GLU A 113 -0.86 26.27 15.39
C GLU A 113 0.11 27.33 14.83
N ALA A 114 1.29 26.89 14.38
CA ALA A 114 2.27 27.76 13.73
C ALA A 114 1.70 28.35 12.43
N PHE A 115 1.21 27.50 11.53
CA PHE A 115 0.64 27.93 10.26
C PHE A 115 -0.64 28.73 10.43
N ALA A 116 -1.55 28.36 11.34
CA ALA A 116 -2.80 29.07 11.55
C ALA A 116 -2.55 30.50 12.04
N ALA A 117 -1.67 30.67 13.03
CA ALA A 117 -1.30 32.00 13.53
C ALA A 117 -0.63 32.85 12.43
N TRP A 118 0.31 32.25 11.70
CA TRP A 118 1.06 32.93 10.65
C TRP A 118 0.20 33.31 9.45
N VAL A 119 -0.64 32.41 8.95
CA VAL A 119 -1.56 32.64 7.82
C VAL A 119 -2.56 33.74 8.18
N LYS A 120 -3.12 33.72 9.40
CA LYS A 120 -4.03 34.78 9.88
C LYS A 120 -3.36 36.15 9.90
N ALA A 121 -2.15 36.25 10.45
CA ALA A 121 -1.41 37.51 10.49
C ALA A 121 -1.07 38.01 9.09
N SER A 122 -0.61 37.12 8.21
CA SER A 122 -0.17 37.45 6.85
C SER A 122 -1.33 37.82 5.92
N ALA A 123 -2.49 37.15 6.06
CA ALA A 123 -3.68 37.45 5.27
C ALA A 123 -4.29 38.82 5.61
N ALA A 124 -4.01 39.37 6.80
CA ALA A 124 -4.41 40.71 7.21
C ALA A 124 -3.49 41.82 6.66
N ASP A 125 -2.30 41.47 6.15
CA ASP A 125 -1.33 42.45 5.63
C ASP A 125 -1.72 42.91 4.22
N PRO A 126 -2.07 44.20 4.02
CA PRO A 126 -2.48 44.72 2.71
C PRO A 126 -1.38 44.61 1.64
N ALA A 127 -0.11 44.71 2.02
CA ALA A 127 1.00 44.62 1.09
C ALA A 127 1.12 43.19 0.53
N LEU A 128 0.99 42.17 1.38
CA LEU A 128 1.01 40.77 0.93
C LEU A 128 -0.23 40.38 0.12
N ARG A 129 -1.41 40.90 0.48
CA ARG A 129 -2.65 40.65 -0.28
C ARG A 129 -2.56 41.19 -1.71
N SER A 130 -1.98 42.38 -1.89
CA SER A 130 -1.92 43.09 -3.18
C SER A 130 -0.65 42.81 -3.98
N ALA A 131 0.36 42.16 -3.39
CA ALA A 131 1.61 41.84 -4.06
C ALA A 131 1.39 41.00 -5.34
N PRO A 132 2.21 41.20 -6.38
CA PRO A 132 2.10 40.46 -7.64
C PRO A 132 2.27 38.96 -7.42
N LYS A 133 1.79 38.16 -8.39
CA LYS A 133 2.00 36.72 -8.39
C LYS A 133 3.46 36.38 -8.63
N LEU A 134 3.94 35.34 -7.96
CA LEU A 134 5.24 34.75 -8.22
C LEU A 134 5.26 34.03 -9.58
N ALA A 135 6.45 33.96 -10.17
CA ALA A 135 6.70 33.09 -11.32
C ALA A 135 6.59 31.60 -10.90
N ALA A 136 6.21 30.74 -11.84
CA ALA A 136 5.93 29.33 -11.56
C ALA A 136 7.12 28.54 -10.97
N ASP A 137 8.35 28.91 -11.33
CA ASP A 137 9.60 28.32 -10.82
C ASP A 137 9.93 28.77 -9.38
N LYS A 138 9.24 29.78 -8.87
CA LYS A 138 9.40 30.28 -7.50
C LYS A 138 8.38 29.70 -6.51
N LEU A 139 7.38 28.97 -7.00
CA LEU A 139 6.36 28.34 -6.16
C LEU A 139 6.95 27.17 -5.36
N ALA A 140 6.75 27.20 -4.04
CA ALA A 140 7.04 26.14 -3.08
C ALA A 140 6.09 24.95 -3.31
N ARG A 141 6.64 23.88 -3.87
CA ARG A 141 5.94 22.62 -4.07
C ARG A 141 6.94 21.47 -3.95
N PRO A 142 6.45 20.25 -3.69
CA PRO A 142 7.27 19.05 -3.85
C PRO A 142 7.98 19.02 -5.21
N ALA A 143 9.23 18.56 -5.23
CA ALA A 143 10.00 18.44 -6.47
C ALA A 143 9.47 17.35 -7.40
N ARG A 144 8.79 16.34 -6.84
CA ARG A 144 8.24 15.21 -7.58
C ARG A 144 6.92 15.59 -8.26
N PRO A 145 6.61 15.01 -9.44
CA PRO A 145 5.29 15.14 -10.04
C PRO A 145 4.19 14.56 -9.16
N ASP A 146 2.97 15.07 -9.32
CA ASP A 146 1.81 14.64 -8.54
C ASP A 146 1.55 13.13 -8.65
N GLU A 147 1.79 12.51 -9.81
CA GLU A 147 1.61 11.07 -10.03
C GLU A 147 2.53 10.25 -9.10
N VAL A 148 3.78 10.68 -8.98
CA VAL A 148 4.78 10.04 -8.10
C VAL A 148 4.37 10.23 -6.64
N ILE A 149 3.96 11.44 -6.27
CA ILE A 149 3.46 11.75 -4.92
C ILE A 149 2.26 10.89 -4.55
N ARG A 150 1.29 10.75 -5.46
CA ARG A 150 0.08 9.94 -5.25
C ARG A 150 0.43 8.46 -5.14
N HIS A 151 1.39 7.97 -5.93
CA HIS A 151 1.85 6.59 -5.88
C HIS A 151 2.52 6.22 -4.55
N ALA A 152 3.24 7.17 -3.95
CA ALA A 152 3.91 7.01 -2.66
C ALA A 152 3.00 7.18 -1.42
N ARG A 153 1.68 7.40 -1.61
CA ARG A 153 0.74 7.50 -0.48
C ARG A 153 0.48 6.13 0.16
N LYS A 154 0.27 6.13 1.48
CA LYS A 154 -0.01 4.90 2.24
C LYS A 154 -1.30 4.22 1.81
N ASP A 155 -2.37 4.98 1.54
CA ASP A 155 -3.65 4.43 1.05
C ASP A 155 -3.46 3.65 -0.27
N ARG A 156 -2.67 4.19 -1.21
CA ARG A 156 -2.34 3.53 -2.47
C ARG A 156 -1.48 2.29 -2.24
N LEU A 157 -0.52 2.32 -1.30
CA LEU A 157 0.26 1.14 -0.95
C LEU A 157 -0.62 0.03 -0.35
N VAL A 158 -1.58 0.39 0.50
CA VAL A 158 -2.59 -0.55 1.04
C VAL A 158 -3.42 -1.14 -0.09
N GLU A 159 -3.92 -0.34 -1.03
CA GLU A 159 -4.63 -0.81 -2.22
C GLU A 159 -3.76 -1.79 -3.04
N SER A 160 -2.49 -1.44 -3.28
CA SER A 160 -1.52 -2.31 -3.97
C SER A 160 -1.37 -3.65 -3.25
N PHE A 161 -1.15 -3.64 -1.94
CA PHE A 161 -1.03 -4.84 -1.12
C PHE A 161 -2.30 -5.70 -1.16
N ALA A 162 -3.48 -5.06 -1.04
CA ALA A 162 -4.78 -5.71 -1.08
C ALA A 162 -5.09 -6.38 -2.43
N ASN A 163 -4.57 -5.81 -3.54
CA ASN A 163 -4.78 -6.32 -4.89
C ASN A 163 -3.67 -7.26 -5.41
N THR A 164 -2.56 -7.42 -4.67
CA THR A 164 -1.42 -8.26 -5.10
C THR A 164 -1.11 -9.37 -4.10
N VAL A 165 -0.71 -9.01 -2.89
CA VAL A 165 -0.23 -9.93 -1.85
C VAL A 165 -1.39 -10.58 -1.13
N TRP A 166 -2.41 -9.80 -0.77
CA TRP A 166 -3.56 -10.29 0.00
C TRP A 166 -4.35 -11.42 -0.68
N PRO A 167 -4.57 -11.43 -2.01
CA PRO A 167 -5.23 -12.55 -2.69
C PRO A 167 -4.43 -13.86 -2.59
N MET A 168 -3.11 -13.77 -2.54
CA MET A 168 -2.20 -14.93 -2.45
C MET A 168 -2.14 -15.57 -1.05
N ARG A 169 -2.80 -14.96 -0.04
CA ARG A 169 -2.76 -15.39 1.36
C ARG A 169 -3.17 -16.85 1.57
N PHE A 170 -3.98 -17.45 0.70
CA PHE A 170 -4.42 -18.85 0.82
C PHE A 170 -3.27 -19.86 0.81
N ARG A 171 -2.08 -19.48 0.31
CA ARG A 171 -0.85 -20.29 0.39
C ARG A 171 -0.25 -20.37 1.79
N CYS A 172 -0.58 -19.40 2.65
CA CYS A 172 0.11 -19.11 3.91
C CYS A 172 -0.84 -19.05 5.13
N MET A 173 -2.11 -18.71 4.91
CA MET A 173 -3.07 -18.30 5.95
C MET A 173 -3.34 -19.37 7.00
N SER A 174 -3.24 -20.65 6.64
CA SER A 174 -3.52 -21.75 7.57
C SER A 174 -2.65 -21.62 8.81
N CYS A 175 -1.39 -21.22 8.65
CA CYS A 175 -0.44 -21.10 9.75
C CYS A 175 -0.30 -19.66 10.27
N HIS A 176 -0.62 -18.65 9.45
CA HIS A 176 -0.23 -17.26 9.69
C HIS A 176 -1.39 -16.29 9.94
N SER A 177 -2.65 -16.74 9.81
CA SER A 177 -3.82 -15.91 10.12
C SER A 177 -4.07 -15.83 11.62
N GLU A 178 -4.09 -14.61 12.13
CA GLU A 178 -4.49 -14.31 13.50
C GLU A 178 -5.87 -14.90 13.79
N GLY A 179 -6.00 -15.55 14.95
CA GLY A 179 -7.24 -16.19 15.38
C GLY A 179 -7.55 -17.56 14.78
N SER A 180 -6.83 -18.05 13.77
CA SER A 180 -7.03 -19.41 13.25
C SER A 180 -6.53 -20.47 14.24
N ASP A 181 -7.17 -21.64 14.31
CA ASP A 181 -6.81 -22.67 15.28
C ASP A 181 -5.39 -23.20 15.11
N GLN A 182 -4.94 -23.32 13.85
CA GLN A 182 -3.58 -23.74 13.56
C GLN A 182 -2.55 -22.64 13.88
N SER A 183 -2.90 -21.37 13.65
CA SER A 183 -2.06 -20.25 14.06
C SER A 183 -1.91 -20.16 15.58
N LYS A 184 -3.00 -20.33 16.36
CA LYS A 184 -2.96 -20.38 17.84
C LYS A 184 -1.98 -21.42 18.35
N LYS A 185 -1.97 -22.62 17.75
CA LYS A 185 -1.01 -23.69 18.10
C LYS A 185 0.43 -23.25 17.85
N PHE A 186 0.71 -22.61 16.72
CA PHE A 186 2.06 -22.15 16.39
C PHE A 186 2.49 -20.88 17.13
N ILE A 187 1.55 -20.03 17.53
CA ILE A 187 1.83 -18.91 18.43
C ILE A 187 2.35 -19.44 19.76
N ALA A 188 1.71 -20.48 20.33
CA ALA A 188 2.15 -21.08 21.58
C ALA A 188 3.58 -21.65 21.50
N GLU A 189 3.99 -22.17 20.33
CA GLU A 189 5.32 -22.76 20.13
C GLU A 189 6.40 -21.73 19.71
N PHE A 190 6.04 -20.75 18.87
CA PHE A 190 7.01 -19.89 18.17
C PHE A 190 6.80 -18.37 18.36
N GLY A 191 5.79 -18.00 19.15
CA GLY A 191 5.41 -16.62 19.49
C GLY A 191 4.51 -15.91 18.48
N ASP A 192 4.00 -14.75 18.87
CA ASP A 192 3.00 -13.95 18.14
C ASP A 192 3.41 -13.57 16.72
N ARG A 193 4.72 -13.54 16.44
CA ARG A 193 5.27 -13.25 15.11
C ARG A 193 4.83 -14.24 14.02
N VAL A 194 4.30 -15.39 14.39
CA VAL A 194 3.71 -16.34 13.43
C VAL A 194 2.46 -15.74 12.81
N ALA A 195 1.62 -15.06 13.59
CA ALA A 195 0.36 -14.49 13.12
C ALA A 195 0.55 -13.12 12.48
N TRP A 196 1.17 -13.08 11.31
CA TRP A 196 1.43 -11.81 10.62
C TRP A 196 0.29 -11.36 9.71
N PHE A 197 -0.64 -12.26 9.31
CA PHE A 197 -1.92 -11.83 8.74
C PHE A 197 -2.86 -11.43 9.86
N LYS A 198 -3.14 -10.13 9.96
CA LYS A 198 -3.91 -9.56 11.05
C LYS A 198 -5.41 -9.64 10.80
N ALA A 199 -6.18 -9.81 11.87
CA ALA A 199 -7.64 -9.87 11.82
C ALA A 199 -8.27 -8.58 11.27
N GLY A 200 -7.58 -7.44 11.44
CA GLY A 200 -7.94 -6.14 10.86
C GLY A 200 -7.78 -6.04 9.34
N GLY A 201 -7.47 -7.14 8.64
CA GLY A 201 -7.44 -7.20 7.19
C GLY A 201 -6.12 -6.73 6.54
N PRO A 202 -6.14 -6.36 5.25
CA PRO A 202 -4.93 -6.04 4.50
C PRO A 202 -4.18 -4.82 5.04
N GLU A 203 -4.89 -3.80 5.51
CA GLU A 203 -4.29 -2.58 6.09
C GLU A 203 -3.52 -2.87 7.38
N ALA A 204 -4.17 -3.52 8.36
CA ALA A 204 -3.53 -3.90 9.62
C ALA A 204 -2.36 -4.87 9.39
N THR A 205 -2.48 -5.75 8.40
CA THR A 205 -1.41 -6.66 7.99
C THR A 205 -0.23 -5.91 7.41
N LEU A 206 -0.46 -5.00 6.46
CA LEU A 206 0.62 -4.20 5.87
C LEU A 206 1.32 -3.35 6.93
N LYS A 207 0.56 -2.70 7.83
CA LYS A 207 1.13 -1.96 8.96
C LYS A 207 2.06 -2.83 9.79
N TYR A 208 1.61 -4.03 10.18
CA TYR A 208 2.45 -4.99 10.90
C TYR A 208 3.72 -5.38 10.11
N LEU A 209 3.61 -5.59 8.80
CA LEU A 209 4.76 -5.92 7.96
C LEU A 209 5.79 -4.77 7.91
N MET A 210 5.32 -3.53 7.83
CA MET A 210 6.17 -2.33 7.83
C MET A 210 6.86 -2.10 9.17
N ASP A 211 6.19 -2.43 10.28
CA ASP A 211 6.71 -2.28 11.64
C ASP A 211 7.68 -3.43 12.04
N THR A 212 7.91 -4.40 11.15
CA THR A 212 8.76 -5.58 11.42
C THR A 212 9.88 -5.73 10.40
N LYS A 213 10.80 -6.68 10.65
CA LYS A 213 11.92 -7.01 9.75
C LYS A 213 11.54 -8.01 8.63
N LEU A 214 10.25 -8.13 8.31
CA LEU A 214 9.79 -9.05 7.26
C LEU A 214 9.99 -8.48 5.85
N LEU A 215 10.01 -7.16 5.73
CA LEU A 215 10.30 -6.41 4.51
C LEU A 215 11.74 -5.89 4.56
N ASP A 216 12.50 -6.09 3.48
CA ASP A 216 13.81 -5.48 3.30
C ASP A 216 13.73 -4.41 2.20
N ALA A 217 13.69 -3.14 2.59
CA ALA A 217 13.59 -2.02 1.65
C ALA A 217 14.92 -1.75 0.91
N LYS A 218 16.05 -2.27 1.38
CA LYS A 218 17.35 -2.11 0.71
C LYS A 218 17.54 -3.20 -0.34
N GLU A 219 17.24 -4.43 0.03
CA GLU A 219 17.38 -5.61 -0.80
C GLU A 219 16.05 -6.39 -0.82
N PRO A 220 15.05 -5.97 -1.63
CA PRO A 220 13.71 -6.57 -1.60
C PRO A 220 13.69 -8.09 -1.84
N ALA A 221 14.72 -8.63 -2.50
CA ALA A 221 14.89 -10.09 -2.70
C ALA A 221 15.15 -10.86 -1.41
N LYS A 222 15.78 -10.20 -0.44
CA LYS A 222 16.15 -10.78 0.83
C LYS A 222 15.07 -10.62 1.90
N SER A 223 13.93 -10.03 1.55
CA SER A 223 12.77 -9.95 2.44
C SER A 223 12.38 -11.35 2.93
N LEU A 224 12.27 -11.54 4.23
CA LEU A 224 11.86 -12.83 4.81
C LEU A 224 10.47 -13.25 4.35
N LEU A 225 9.64 -12.27 3.97
CA LEU A 225 8.33 -12.49 3.37
C LEU A 225 8.40 -13.22 2.01
N LEU A 226 9.53 -13.18 1.32
CA LEU A 226 9.80 -13.89 0.07
C LEU A 226 10.64 -15.15 0.31
N LEU A 227 11.75 -15.04 1.05
CA LEU A 227 12.72 -16.14 1.24
C LEU A 227 12.13 -17.34 1.99
N LYS A 228 11.26 -17.11 2.98
CA LYS A 228 10.66 -18.22 3.74
C LYS A 228 9.71 -19.06 2.88
N PRO A 229 8.71 -18.48 2.18
CA PRO A 229 7.92 -19.22 1.21
C PRO A 229 8.72 -19.94 0.11
N LEU A 230 9.86 -19.41 -0.32
CA LEU A 230 10.77 -20.09 -1.26
C LEU A 230 11.55 -21.25 -0.62
N ASN A 231 11.57 -21.30 0.72
CA ASN A 231 12.41 -22.19 1.53
C ASN A 231 13.92 -21.90 1.41
N GLU A 232 14.29 -20.69 0.99
CA GLU A 232 15.67 -20.17 1.01
C GLU A 232 16.05 -19.62 2.39
N ALA A 233 15.05 -19.36 3.24
CA ALA A 233 15.19 -19.19 4.68
C ALA A 233 14.32 -20.22 5.42
N LYS A 234 14.73 -20.61 6.63
CA LYS A 234 14.01 -21.61 7.45
C LYS A 234 12.55 -21.21 7.67
N HIS A 235 11.62 -21.94 7.03
CA HIS A 235 10.18 -21.66 7.08
C HIS A 235 9.37 -22.67 7.90
N ARG A 236 9.88 -23.89 8.14
CA ARG A 236 9.20 -25.04 8.81
C ARG A 236 7.89 -25.51 8.16
N GLY A 237 7.13 -24.65 7.49
CA GLY A 237 5.91 -24.97 6.73
C GLY A 237 6.15 -25.47 5.32
N GLY A 238 7.41 -25.69 4.93
CA GLY A 238 7.83 -26.11 3.60
C GLY A 238 7.75 -25.01 2.54
N GLN A 239 8.09 -25.35 1.30
CA GLN A 239 8.02 -24.45 0.16
C GLN A 239 6.55 -24.13 -0.20
N LYS A 240 6.26 -22.84 -0.37
CA LYS A 240 4.96 -22.29 -0.78
C LYS A 240 5.04 -21.55 -2.12
N PHE A 241 6.21 -21.02 -2.46
CA PHE A 241 6.49 -20.38 -3.73
C PHE A 241 7.53 -21.17 -4.52
N VAL A 242 7.39 -21.14 -5.83
CA VAL A 242 8.44 -21.42 -6.81
C VAL A 242 8.71 -20.14 -7.58
N VAL A 243 9.95 -19.93 -8.02
CA VAL A 243 10.31 -18.76 -8.83
C VAL A 243 9.38 -18.69 -10.05
N GLY A 244 8.81 -17.49 -10.26
CA GLY A 244 7.89 -17.20 -11.36
C GLY A 244 6.46 -17.74 -11.23
N ASP A 245 6.10 -18.40 -10.13
CA ASP A 245 4.71 -18.65 -9.78
C ASP A 245 3.99 -17.33 -9.39
N GLU A 246 2.65 -17.33 -9.38
CA GLU A 246 1.85 -16.13 -9.10
C GLU A 246 2.10 -15.56 -7.70
N GLY A 247 2.34 -16.43 -6.71
CA GLY A 247 2.67 -16.01 -5.35
C GLY A 247 4.00 -15.28 -5.31
N TYR A 248 5.04 -15.86 -5.90
CA TYR A 248 6.35 -15.26 -6.05
C TYR A 248 6.25 -13.92 -6.78
N LYS A 249 5.61 -13.88 -7.96
CA LYS A 249 5.46 -12.66 -8.77
C LYS A 249 4.77 -11.54 -8.01
N ALA A 250 3.67 -11.85 -7.33
CA ALA A 250 2.90 -10.86 -6.58
C ALA A 250 3.72 -10.26 -5.43
N PHE A 251 4.35 -11.10 -4.60
CA PHE A 251 5.18 -10.63 -3.49
C PHE A 251 6.42 -9.89 -3.99
N ARG A 252 7.11 -10.43 -5.01
CA ARG A 252 8.32 -9.82 -5.57
C ARG A 252 8.05 -8.41 -6.11
N ARG A 253 7.01 -8.24 -6.93
CA ARG A 253 6.62 -6.92 -7.47
C ARG A 253 6.25 -5.94 -6.37
N PHE A 254 5.46 -6.37 -5.39
CA PHE A 254 5.09 -5.53 -4.25
C PHE A 254 6.32 -5.07 -3.45
N LEU A 255 7.25 -5.99 -3.16
CA LEU A 255 8.46 -5.68 -2.40
C LEU A 255 9.39 -4.72 -3.15
N GLU A 256 9.54 -4.89 -4.46
CA GLU A 256 10.31 -3.96 -5.31
C GLU A 256 9.67 -2.57 -5.36
N ASP A 257 8.35 -2.48 -5.51
CA ASP A 257 7.61 -1.21 -5.49
C ASP A 257 7.73 -0.52 -4.12
N TYR A 258 7.49 -1.27 -3.04
CA TYR A 258 7.64 -0.79 -1.66
C TYR A 258 9.05 -0.24 -1.40
N ALA A 259 10.09 -0.98 -1.79
CA ALA A 259 11.48 -0.57 -1.63
C ALA A 259 11.79 0.73 -2.39
N LYS A 260 11.27 0.88 -3.62
CA LYS A 260 11.42 2.12 -4.40
C LYS A 260 10.66 3.30 -3.78
N ILE A 261 9.46 3.07 -3.26
CA ILE A 261 8.67 4.10 -2.56
C ILE A 261 9.42 4.58 -1.32
N VAL A 262 9.78 3.66 -0.40
CA VAL A 262 10.46 4.03 0.86
C VAL A 262 11.85 4.62 0.60
N GLY A 263 12.51 4.24 -0.49
CA GLY A 263 13.78 4.80 -0.91
C GLY A 263 13.69 6.10 -1.73
N ASP A 264 12.49 6.67 -1.94
CA ASP A 264 12.24 7.84 -2.81
C ASP A 264 12.89 7.73 -4.21
N LYS A 265 12.77 6.56 -4.84
CA LYS A 265 13.49 6.24 -6.10
C LYS A 265 12.70 6.49 -7.38
N TYR A 266 11.45 6.93 -7.30
CA TYR A 266 10.67 7.31 -8.48
C TYR A 266 10.84 8.80 -8.73
N GLU A 267 11.26 9.18 -9.94
CA GLU A 267 11.51 10.59 -10.26
C GLU A 267 10.40 11.19 -11.10
N LYS A 268 9.91 10.43 -12.07
CA LYS A 268 8.88 10.83 -13.04
C LYS A 268 7.79 9.77 -13.16
N ALA A 269 6.63 10.18 -13.66
CA ALA A 269 5.47 9.29 -13.85
C ALA A 269 5.80 8.03 -14.69
N ALA A 270 6.71 8.15 -15.68
CA ALA A 270 7.13 7.03 -16.52
C ALA A 270 7.96 5.97 -15.78
N ASP A 271 8.48 6.27 -14.58
CA ASP A 271 9.23 5.29 -13.77
C ASP A 271 8.29 4.39 -12.96
N LEU A 272 7.02 4.78 -12.82
CA LEU A 272 6.03 4.06 -12.02
C LEU A 272 5.74 2.68 -12.63
N PRO A 273 5.48 1.67 -11.80
CA PRO A 273 5.09 0.36 -12.30
C PRO A 273 3.75 0.48 -13.05
N PRO A 274 3.56 -0.32 -14.12
CA PRO A 274 2.29 -0.31 -14.84
C PRO A 274 1.14 -0.70 -13.90
N PRO A 275 -0.05 -0.13 -14.09
CA PRO A 275 -1.22 -0.54 -13.32
C PRO A 275 -1.52 -2.02 -13.56
N LEU A 276 -2.08 -2.68 -12.55
CA LEU A 276 -2.60 -4.03 -12.72
C LEU A 276 -3.79 -3.98 -13.69
N ALA A 277 -3.79 -4.87 -14.68
CA ALA A 277 -4.88 -4.99 -15.64
C ALA A 277 -6.18 -5.46 -14.96
N ASP A 278 -6.06 -6.39 -14.02
CA ASP A 278 -7.17 -7.02 -13.31
C ASP A 278 -7.15 -6.71 -11.81
N GLU A 279 -8.33 -6.72 -11.21
CA GLU A 279 -8.50 -6.96 -9.78
C GLU A 279 -8.40 -8.46 -9.50
N VAL A 280 -7.70 -8.81 -8.42
CA VAL A 280 -7.36 -10.20 -8.08
C VAL A 280 -7.98 -10.55 -6.74
N PHE A 281 -8.63 -11.70 -6.65
CA PHE A 281 -9.36 -12.12 -5.46
C PHE A 281 -8.98 -13.56 -5.08
N GLY A 282 -8.50 -13.75 -3.85
CA GLY A 282 -8.23 -15.10 -3.37
C GLY A 282 -9.54 -15.80 -3.00
N THR A 283 -9.65 -17.10 -3.31
CA THR A 283 -10.78 -17.96 -2.93
C THR A 283 -10.31 -19.26 -2.28
N GLU A 284 -11.25 -19.95 -1.63
CA GLU A 284 -11.10 -21.31 -1.12
C GLU A 284 -11.64 -22.37 -2.09
N SER A 285 -12.01 -21.99 -3.32
CA SER A 285 -12.36 -22.95 -4.37
C SER A 285 -11.12 -23.72 -4.81
N TRP A 286 -11.16 -25.05 -4.71
CA TRP A 286 -10.04 -25.92 -5.06
C TRP A 286 -10.22 -26.57 -6.44
N LEU A 287 -9.11 -26.65 -7.18
CA LEU A 287 -9.00 -27.44 -8.39
C LEU A 287 -7.92 -28.52 -8.20
N LYS A 288 -8.24 -29.74 -8.62
CA LYS A 288 -7.33 -30.88 -8.68
C LYS A 288 -7.22 -31.39 -10.10
N ILE A 289 -5.99 -31.56 -10.59
CA ILE A 289 -5.69 -32.35 -11.77
C ILE A 289 -5.09 -33.67 -11.28
N GLU A 290 -5.80 -34.76 -11.51
CA GLU A 290 -5.37 -36.10 -11.07
C GLU A 290 -4.67 -36.87 -12.19
N ASN A 291 -3.81 -37.81 -11.79
CA ASN A 291 -3.05 -38.68 -12.68
C ASN A 291 -2.24 -37.87 -13.71
N THR A 292 -1.56 -36.80 -13.28
CA THR A 292 -0.75 -35.98 -14.20
C THR A 292 0.38 -36.83 -14.81
N PRO A 293 0.75 -36.63 -16.08
CA PRO A 293 1.84 -37.36 -16.70
C PRO A 293 3.17 -37.25 -15.93
N ALA A 294 3.97 -38.33 -15.96
CA ALA A 294 5.23 -38.40 -15.21
C ALA A 294 6.22 -37.31 -15.64
N GLU A 295 6.21 -36.94 -16.92
CA GLU A 295 7.03 -35.88 -17.49
C GLU A 295 6.65 -34.47 -16.99
N TRP A 296 5.51 -34.30 -16.31
CA TRP A 296 5.16 -33.05 -15.63
C TRP A 296 5.66 -33.00 -14.18
N SER A 297 6.09 -34.13 -13.62
CA SER A 297 6.46 -34.22 -12.21
C SER A 297 7.60 -33.26 -11.86
N GLY A 298 7.45 -32.55 -10.74
CA GLY A 298 8.43 -31.56 -10.29
C GLY A 298 8.46 -30.26 -11.11
N LYS A 299 7.64 -30.10 -12.15
CA LYS A 299 7.54 -28.86 -12.93
C LYS A 299 6.46 -27.94 -12.35
N LEU A 300 6.55 -26.65 -12.66
CA LEU A 300 5.49 -25.69 -12.36
C LEU A 300 4.35 -25.87 -13.38
N LEU A 301 3.16 -26.16 -12.88
CA LEU A 301 1.94 -26.22 -13.68
C LEU A 301 1.11 -24.97 -13.39
N VAL A 302 0.66 -24.31 -14.45
CA VAL A 302 -0.22 -23.15 -14.43
C VAL A 302 -1.55 -23.53 -15.09
N VAL A 303 -2.65 -23.22 -14.43
CA VAL A 303 -3.99 -23.32 -15.00
C VAL A 303 -4.59 -21.94 -15.24
N ARG A 304 -5.31 -21.82 -16.35
CA ARG A 304 -6.16 -20.67 -16.67
C ARG A 304 -7.58 -21.16 -16.91
N VAL A 305 -8.53 -20.63 -16.16
CA VAL A 305 -9.94 -21.02 -16.19
C VAL A 305 -10.72 -19.96 -16.93
N HIS A 306 -11.40 -20.34 -18.00
CA HIS A 306 -12.26 -19.46 -18.80
C HIS A 306 -13.72 -19.85 -18.57
N ALA A 307 -14.59 -18.88 -18.29
CA ALA A 307 -16.02 -19.12 -18.16
C ALA A 307 -16.68 -19.24 -19.54
N TRP A 308 -17.75 -20.03 -19.62
CA TRP A 308 -18.63 -20.04 -20.79
C TRP A 308 -19.56 -18.83 -20.74
N ASP A 309 -19.58 -18.04 -21.81
CA ASP A 309 -20.57 -16.99 -22.02
C ASP A 309 -21.74 -17.55 -22.85
N GLU A 310 -22.87 -17.80 -22.17
CA GLU A 310 -24.08 -18.31 -22.82
C GLU A 310 -24.65 -17.34 -23.87
N LYS A 311 -24.44 -16.03 -23.70
CA LYS A 311 -24.91 -15.03 -24.67
C LYS A 311 -24.05 -15.02 -25.92
N ALA A 312 -22.74 -15.13 -25.75
CA ALA A 312 -21.80 -15.17 -26.88
C ALA A 312 -21.71 -16.56 -27.52
N GLY A 313 -22.17 -17.62 -26.85
CA GLY A 313 -21.98 -19.00 -27.30
C GLY A 313 -20.50 -19.37 -27.41
N ALA A 314 -19.66 -18.78 -26.57
CA ALA A 314 -18.21 -18.90 -26.63
C ALA A 314 -17.57 -18.87 -25.24
N TRP A 315 -16.32 -19.33 -25.15
CA TRP A 315 -15.50 -19.13 -23.95
C TRP A 315 -15.06 -17.67 -23.84
N GLU A 316 -15.07 -17.12 -22.62
CA GLU A 316 -14.45 -15.81 -22.36
C GLU A 316 -12.98 -15.84 -22.81
N ALA A 317 -12.56 -14.79 -23.54
CA ALA A 317 -11.20 -14.69 -24.06
C ALA A 317 -10.17 -14.63 -22.92
N GLU A 318 -10.46 -13.83 -21.89
CA GLU A 318 -9.63 -13.70 -20.70
C GLU A 318 -10.00 -14.74 -19.63
N PRO A 319 -9.03 -15.23 -18.84
CA PRO A 319 -9.33 -16.15 -17.76
C PRO A 319 -10.04 -15.46 -16.60
N VAL A 320 -11.09 -16.08 -16.08
CA VAL A 320 -11.83 -15.64 -14.89
C VAL A 320 -11.17 -16.09 -13.59
N ALA A 321 -10.27 -17.07 -13.68
CA ALA A 321 -9.43 -17.51 -12.57
C ALA A 321 -8.13 -18.15 -13.06
N THR A 322 -7.12 -18.13 -12.21
CA THR A 322 -5.83 -18.76 -12.42
C THR A 322 -5.41 -19.53 -11.18
N SER A 323 -4.46 -20.45 -11.34
CA SER A 323 -3.79 -21.09 -10.22
C SER A 323 -2.49 -21.69 -10.71
N ASP A 324 -1.53 -21.84 -9.81
CA ASP A 324 -0.27 -22.49 -10.12
C ASP A 324 0.35 -23.16 -8.90
N ARG A 325 1.08 -24.23 -9.18
CA ARG A 325 1.88 -24.94 -8.19
C ARG A 325 2.84 -25.89 -8.86
N LYS A 326 3.96 -26.16 -8.19
CA LYS A 326 4.80 -27.31 -8.51
C LYS A 326 3.97 -28.59 -8.39
N ILE A 327 4.05 -29.46 -9.39
CA ILE A 327 3.49 -30.80 -9.30
C ILE A 327 4.33 -31.60 -8.31
N GLY A 328 3.67 -32.33 -7.41
CA GLY A 328 4.37 -33.21 -6.48
C GLY A 328 5.27 -34.18 -7.21
N ALA A 329 6.52 -34.32 -6.73
CA ALA A 329 7.33 -35.49 -7.05
C ALA A 329 6.64 -36.68 -6.37
N GLY A 330 5.95 -37.53 -7.14
CA GLY A 330 5.43 -38.78 -6.61
C GLY A 330 6.57 -39.58 -5.95
N LYS A 331 6.28 -40.43 -4.96
CA LYS A 331 7.32 -41.36 -4.51
C LYS A 331 7.64 -42.33 -5.66
N PRO A 332 8.91 -42.72 -5.87
CA PRO A 332 9.23 -43.79 -6.80
C PRO A 332 8.34 -45.01 -6.54
N GLY A 333 7.65 -45.51 -7.57
CA GLY A 333 6.77 -46.68 -7.47
C GLY A 333 5.33 -46.44 -6.97
N THR A 334 4.88 -45.20 -6.76
CA THR A 334 3.46 -44.91 -6.46
C THR A 334 2.75 -44.16 -7.59
N PRO A 335 1.57 -44.62 -8.05
CA PRO A 335 0.67 -43.80 -8.85
C PRO A 335 0.18 -42.62 -8.00
N GLY A 336 0.45 -41.38 -8.42
CA GLY A 336 0.03 -40.22 -7.63
C GLY A 336 0.79 -38.93 -7.89
N THR A 337 1.03 -38.60 -9.15
CA THR A 337 1.45 -37.26 -9.58
C THR A 337 0.19 -36.38 -9.63
N ILE A 338 -0.24 -35.87 -8.48
CA ILE A 338 -1.39 -34.97 -8.39
C ILE A 338 -0.92 -33.52 -8.42
N TRP A 339 -1.72 -32.66 -9.06
CA TRP A 339 -1.62 -31.22 -8.90
C TRP A 339 -2.92 -30.74 -8.25
N GLN A 340 -2.81 -29.92 -7.20
CA GLN A 340 -3.98 -29.32 -6.57
C GLN A 340 -3.65 -28.03 -5.83
N HIS A 341 -4.52 -27.04 -5.99
CA HIS A 341 -4.39 -25.74 -5.34
C HIS A 341 -5.71 -24.97 -5.35
N THR A 342 -5.78 -23.88 -4.58
CA THR A 342 -6.89 -22.94 -4.65
C THR A 342 -6.81 -22.11 -5.91
N LEU A 343 -7.97 -21.65 -6.38
CA LEU A 343 -8.04 -20.66 -7.45
C LEU A 343 -7.78 -19.24 -6.92
N THR A 344 -7.25 -18.41 -7.80
CA THR A 344 -7.21 -16.96 -7.67
C THR A 344 -8.12 -16.39 -8.75
N LEU A 345 -9.16 -15.67 -8.35
CA LEU A 345 -10.13 -15.10 -9.29
C LEU A 345 -9.63 -13.79 -9.87
N ARG A 346 -10.03 -13.51 -11.10
CA ARG A 346 -9.65 -12.32 -11.86
C ARG A 346 -10.87 -11.65 -12.47
N ALA A 347 -10.91 -10.33 -12.39
CA ALA A 347 -11.95 -9.54 -13.02
C ALA A 347 -11.38 -8.20 -13.47
N ALA A 348 -11.80 -7.75 -14.66
CA ALA A 348 -11.44 -6.42 -15.14
C ALA A 348 -11.85 -5.35 -14.12
N LYS A 349 -10.98 -4.35 -13.92
CA LYS A 349 -11.20 -3.28 -12.96
C LYS A 349 -12.53 -2.58 -13.22
N GLY A 350 -13.33 -2.42 -12.18
CA GLY A 350 -14.64 -1.74 -12.28
C GLY A 350 -15.77 -2.55 -12.94
N SER A 351 -15.51 -3.78 -13.40
CA SER A 351 -16.57 -4.67 -13.90
C SER A 351 -17.58 -5.03 -12.81
N ASP A 352 -18.79 -5.43 -13.21
CA ASP A 352 -19.82 -5.85 -12.26
C ASP A 352 -19.41 -7.09 -11.47
N ARG A 353 -18.61 -7.97 -12.08
CA ARG A 353 -17.96 -9.11 -11.40
C ARG A 353 -17.02 -8.64 -10.30
N ALA A 354 -16.13 -7.69 -10.57
CA ALA A 354 -15.23 -7.13 -9.56
C ALA A 354 -15.99 -6.42 -8.42
N LYS A 355 -17.04 -5.65 -8.75
CA LYS A 355 -17.91 -5.02 -7.74
C LYS A 355 -18.60 -6.06 -6.86
N ALA A 356 -19.17 -7.10 -7.45
CA ALA A 356 -19.85 -8.18 -6.71
C ALA A 356 -18.88 -8.91 -5.77
N TRP A 357 -17.67 -9.23 -6.23
CA TRP A 357 -16.67 -9.89 -5.40
C TRP A 357 -16.07 -9.00 -4.31
N ARG A 358 -15.97 -7.68 -4.52
CA ARG A 358 -15.61 -6.73 -3.45
C ARG A 358 -16.69 -6.63 -2.37
N ALA A 359 -17.96 -6.65 -2.77
CA ALA A 359 -19.08 -6.49 -1.84
C ALA A 359 -19.41 -7.77 -1.06
N GLY A 360 -19.01 -8.94 -1.56
CA GLY A 360 -19.34 -10.24 -0.98
C GLY A 360 -18.15 -11.16 -0.83
N ARG A 361 -18.42 -12.48 -0.78
CA ARG A 361 -17.38 -13.51 -0.81
C ARG A 361 -17.03 -13.82 -2.27
N PRO A 362 -15.79 -13.58 -2.73
CA PRO A 362 -15.40 -13.90 -4.09
C PRO A 362 -15.59 -15.39 -4.39
N ALA A 363 -16.37 -15.70 -5.42
CA ALA A 363 -16.66 -17.06 -5.85
C ALA A 363 -17.01 -17.09 -7.35
N LEU A 364 -16.64 -18.19 -8.01
CA LEU A 364 -17.13 -18.49 -9.36
C LEU A 364 -18.55 -19.08 -9.26
N PRO A 365 -19.49 -18.67 -10.13
CA PRO A 365 -20.82 -19.27 -10.15
C PRO A 365 -20.79 -20.73 -10.62
N ALA A 366 -21.84 -21.49 -10.35
CA ALA A 366 -21.98 -22.80 -10.97
C ALA A 366 -22.11 -22.66 -12.50
N GLY A 367 -21.40 -23.48 -13.26
CA GLY A 367 -21.41 -23.33 -14.72
C GLY A 367 -20.43 -24.21 -15.46
N ARG A 368 -20.28 -23.93 -16.77
CA ARG A 368 -19.31 -24.55 -17.67
C ARG A 368 -18.04 -23.72 -17.71
N TYR A 369 -16.90 -24.41 -17.69
CA TYR A 369 -15.58 -23.80 -17.67
C TYR A 369 -14.61 -24.56 -18.56
N LEU A 370 -13.71 -23.84 -19.20
CA LEU A 370 -12.57 -24.38 -19.94
C LEU A 370 -11.31 -24.17 -19.11
N VAL A 371 -10.67 -25.27 -18.72
CA VAL A 371 -9.39 -25.26 -18.01
C VAL A 371 -8.28 -25.45 -19.02
N LYS A 372 -7.48 -24.40 -19.27
CA LYS A 372 -6.25 -24.47 -20.07
C LYS A 372 -5.07 -24.75 -19.15
N VAL A 373 -4.20 -25.68 -19.55
CA VAL A 373 -3.07 -26.16 -18.75
C VAL A 373 -1.75 -25.86 -19.45
N TYR A 374 -0.81 -25.32 -18.69
CA TYR A 374 0.55 -25.00 -19.13
C TYR A 374 1.54 -25.62 -18.16
N VAL A 375 2.64 -26.15 -18.67
CA VAL A 375 3.70 -26.78 -17.86
C VAL A 375 5.04 -26.19 -18.25
N ASP A 376 5.74 -25.59 -17.28
CA ASP A 376 7.08 -25.04 -17.50
C ASP A 376 8.12 -26.15 -17.63
N GLY A 377 8.16 -26.79 -18.81
CA GLY A 377 9.14 -27.82 -19.13
C GLY A 377 10.52 -27.29 -19.45
N GLY A 378 10.62 -26.03 -19.88
CA GLY A 378 11.85 -25.40 -20.33
C GLY A 378 12.58 -24.57 -19.27
N GLY A 379 12.01 -24.42 -18.07
CA GLY A 379 12.53 -23.49 -17.06
C GLY A 379 12.47 -22.04 -17.52
N THR A 380 11.43 -21.68 -18.26
CA THR A 380 11.18 -20.31 -18.74
C THR A 380 11.05 -19.36 -17.55
N LEU A 381 10.33 -19.77 -16.51
CA LEU A 381 10.04 -18.93 -15.33
C LEU A 381 11.22 -18.83 -14.35
N ASP A 382 12.11 -19.82 -14.32
CA ASP A 382 13.35 -19.73 -13.54
C ASP A 382 14.34 -18.73 -14.17
N ARG A 383 14.37 -18.64 -15.51
CA ARG A 383 15.24 -17.71 -16.26
C ARG A 383 14.70 -16.29 -16.27
N ASP A 384 13.39 -16.15 -16.44
CA ASP A 384 12.69 -14.88 -16.35
C ASP A 384 11.40 -15.06 -15.53
N TRP A 385 11.49 -14.70 -14.25
CA TRP A 385 10.36 -14.80 -13.34
C TRP A 385 9.22 -13.86 -13.73
N THR A 386 9.42 -12.88 -14.60
CA THR A 386 8.37 -11.98 -15.09
C THR A 386 7.62 -12.54 -16.29
N ALA A 387 8.19 -13.55 -16.98
CA ALA A 387 7.61 -14.17 -18.15
C ALA A 387 6.24 -14.80 -17.87
N THR A 388 5.48 -14.98 -18.95
CA THR A 388 4.19 -15.65 -18.94
C THR A 388 4.27 -16.85 -19.86
N LEU A 389 3.87 -18.03 -19.36
CA LEU A 389 3.85 -19.25 -20.16
C LEU A 389 2.89 -19.09 -21.34
N GLY A 390 3.35 -19.48 -22.53
CA GLY A 390 2.65 -19.32 -23.80
C GLY A 390 2.42 -20.65 -24.50
N ASP A 391 2.30 -20.60 -25.83
CA ASP A 391 1.95 -21.77 -26.66
C ASP A 391 3.00 -22.88 -26.59
N ALA A 392 4.28 -22.52 -26.36
CA ALA A 392 5.36 -23.49 -26.19
C ALA A 392 5.18 -24.38 -24.95
N GLU A 393 4.61 -23.84 -23.87
CA GLU A 393 4.35 -24.56 -22.63
C GLU A 393 2.90 -25.09 -22.54
N TYR A 394 2.06 -24.79 -23.53
CA TYR A 394 0.67 -25.24 -23.56
C TYR A 394 0.60 -26.75 -23.80
N VAL A 395 -0.01 -27.49 -22.86
CA VAL A 395 -0.14 -28.95 -22.93
C VAL A 395 -1.55 -29.42 -23.28
N GLY A 396 -2.55 -28.55 -23.15
CA GLY A 396 -3.92 -28.85 -23.57
C GLY A 396 -4.99 -28.16 -22.73
N ARG A 397 -6.26 -28.53 -22.98
CA ARG A 397 -7.43 -28.02 -22.27
C ARG A 397 -8.42 -29.13 -21.94
N ALA A 398 -9.28 -28.86 -20.97
CA ALA A 398 -10.40 -29.72 -20.60
C ALA A 398 -11.64 -28.89 -20.21
N GLU A 399 -12.81 -29.33 -20.64
CA GLU A 399 -14.09 -28.76 -20.18
C GLU A 399 -14.54 -29.40 -18.86
N VAL A 400 -15.04 -28.56 -17.96
CA VAL A 400 -15.62 -28.97 -16.68
C VAL A 400 -16.92 -28.24 -16.40
N ARG A 401 -17.88 -28.94 -15.79
CA ARG A 401 -19.03 -28.32 -15.12
C ARG A 401 -18.77 -28.37 -13.64
N SER A 402 -18.82 -27.23 -12.96
CA SER A 402 -18.51 -27.17 -11.53
C SER A 402 -19.37 -26.12 -10.83
N ALA A 403 -19.71 -26.41 -9.57
CA ALA A 403 -20.23 -25.46 -8.60
C ALA A 403 -19.12 -24.86 -7.71
N TRP A 404 -17.86 -25.15 -8.03
CA TRP A 404 -16.65 -24.66 -7.36
C TRP A 404 -16.66 -24.81 -5.84
N PRO A 405 -16.79 -26.05 -5.33
CA PRO A 405 -16.83 -26.30 -3.90
C PRO A 405 -15.60 -25.73 -3.19
N THR A 406 -15.80 -25.30 -1.95
CA THR A 406 -14.75 -24.74 -1.11
C THR A 406 -14.19 -25.77 -0.14
N GLY A 407 -12.89 -25.66 0.13
CA GLY A 407 -12.20 -26.46 1.13
C GLY A 407 -11.48 -27.69 0.57
N TYR A 408 -10.43 -28.11 1.27
CA TYR A 408 -9.52 -29.16 0.81
C TYR A 408 -10.21 -30.51 0.57
N GLY A 409 -11.28 -30.82 1.31
CA GLY A 409 -12.02 -32.09 1.16
C GLY A 409 -13.02 -32.11 0.00
N SER A 410 -13.28 -30.98 -0.66
CA SER A 410 -14.30 -30.86 -1.70
C SER A 410 -13.75 -30.02 -2.85
N MET A 411 -13.25 -30.69 -3.88
CA MET A 411 -12.53 -30.07 -4.99
C MET A 411 -13.23 -30.30 -6.32
N THR A 412 -13.04 -29.38 -7.27
CA THR A 412 -13.29 -29.68 -8.68
C THR A 412 -12.16 -30.56 -9.18
N VAL A 413 -12.48 -31.73 -9.75
CA VAL A 413 -11.48 -32.69 -10.24
C VAL A 413 -11.51 -32.77 -11.76
N VAL A 414 -10.32 -32.66 -12.37
CA VAL A 414 -10.10 -32.84 -13.79
C VAL A 414 -9.09 -33.98 -14.00
N PRO A 415 -9.48 -35.12 -14.58
CA PRO A 415 -8.53 -36.15 -14.97
C PRO A 415 -7.55 -35.61 -16.01
N ALA A 416 -6.24 -35.80 -15.83
CA ALA A 416 -5.25 -35.31 -16.79
C ALA A 416 -5.44 -35.90 -18.19
N ALA A 417 -5.97 -37.13 -18.31
CA ALA A 417 -6.31 -37.76 -19.60
C ALA A 417 -7.38 -37.01 -20.41
N ARG A 418 -8.13 -36.09 -19.77
CA ARG A 418 -9.08 -35.19 -20.45
C ARG A 418 -8.42 -33.89 -20.94
N VAL A 419 -7.20 -33.60 -20.52
CA VAL A 419 -6.42 -32.45 -20.98
C VAL A 419 -5.79 -32.82 -22.33
N LYS A 420 -6.29 -32.24 -23.41
CA LYS A 420 -5.83 -32.53 -24.78
C LYS A 420 -5.54 -31.25 -25.54
N LYS A 421 -4.59 -31.30 -26.47
CA LYS A 421 -4.46 -30.28 -27.51
C LYS A 421 -5.63 -30.44 -28.49
N ASP A 422 -5.99 -29.34 -29.13
CA ASP A 422 -7.03 -29.31 -30.16
C ASP A 422 -6.68 -30.13 -31.39
#